data_AF-A0A376BVK4-F1
#
_entry.id   AF-A0A376BVK4-F1
#
_cell.length_a   1.000
_cell.length_b   1.000
_cell.length_c   1.000
_cell.angle_alpha   90.00
_cell.angle_beta   90.00
_cell.angle_gamma   90.00
#
_symmetry.space_group_name_H-M   'P 1'
#
loop_
_entity.id
_entity.type
_entity.pdbx_description
1 polymer ?
#
loop_
_entity_poly.entity_id
_entity_poly.type
_entity_poly.pdbx_seq_one_letter_code
_entity_poly.pdbx_strand_id
1 'polypeptide(L)'
;MTQTIFLADEAATLAFGESWSRCLQPPMVVYLNGDLGTGKTTFTRGVLRGLGHTGAVKSPTYAIVESYRLPEYELNHFDLYRFAYPEEWEDAGLDDLFSGSSVNVIEWSVQGGEYVPAPDLILNFSAQDGGRVCNISAQSAQGQRSLDLWQN
;
A
#
# COMPACT_ATOMS: atom_id res chain seq x y z
N MET A 1 7.53 15.54 -2.66
CA MET A 1 6.36 16.44 -2.81
C MET A 1 5.13 15.80 -2.18
N THR A 2 4.08 16.58 -1.87
CA THR A 2 2.84 16.06 -1.26
C THR A 2 1.64 16.39 -2.15
N GLN A 3 0.72 15.44 -2.29
CA GLN A 3 -0.55 15.60 -3.00
C GLN A 3 -1.72 15.18 -2.12
N THR A 4 -2.87 15.81 -2.31
CA THR A 4 -4.07 15.53 -1.51
C THR A 4 -5.25 15.29 -2.44
N ILE A 5 -6.02 14.24 -2.18
CA ILE A 5 -7.21 13.89 -2.94
C ILE A 5 -8.38 13.58 -2.00
N PHE A 6 -9.57 14.10 -2.35
CA PHE A 6 -10.82 13.75 -1.70
C PHE A 6 -11.46 12.55 -2.39
N LEU A 7 -11.91 11.59 -1.61
CA LEU A 7 -12.53 10.34 -2.03
C LEU A 7 -13.93 10.29 -1.42
N ALA A 8 -14.95 10.58 -2.23
CA ALA A 8 -16.32 10.77 -1.75
C ALA A 8 -16.91 9.49 -1.13
N ASP A 9 -16.51 8.31 -1.62
CA ASP A 9 -17.03 7.02 -1.19
C ASP A 9 -16.03 5.87 -1.45
N GLU A 10 -16.47 4.62 -1.22
CA GLU A 10 -15.68 3.43 -1.48
C GLU A 10 -15.32 3.28 -2.97
N ALA A 11 -16.23 3.63 -3.88
CA ALA A 11 -16.00 3.53 -5.32
C ALA A 11 -14.92 4.51 -5.77
N ALA A 12 -14.89 5.72 -5.22
CA ALA A 12 -13.82 6.69 -5.43
C ALA A 12 -12.47 6.16 -4.92
N THR A 13 -12.46 5.46 -3.77
CA THR A 13 -11.23 4.84 -3.23
C THR A 13 -10.72 3.70 -4.12
N LEU A 14 -11.64 2.89 -4.67
CA LEU A 14 -11.30 1.84 -5.63
C LEU A 14 -10.72 2.41 -6.92
N ALA A 15 -11.39 3.42 -7.51
CA ALA A 15 -10.93 4.10 -8.72
C ALA A 15 -9.59 4.80 -8.50
N PHE A 16 -9.38 5.38 -7.31
CA PHE A 16 -8.11 5.95 -6.91
C PHE A 16 -7.01 4.88 -6.88
N GLY A 17 -7.23 3.74 -6.24
CA GLY A 17 -6.29 2.61 -6.28
C GLY A 17 -5.99 2.14 -7.71
N GLU A 18 -7.02 2.01 -8.54
CA GLU A 18 -6.87 1.60 -9.95
C GLU A 18 -6.01 2.59 -10.74
N SER A 19 -6.17 3.90 -10.51
CA SER A 19 -5.33 4.93 -11.15
C SER A 19 -3.84 4.82 -10.82
N TRP A 20 -3.49 4.22 -9.67
CA TRP A 20 -2.11 3.99 -9.25
C TRP A 20 -1.50 2.70 -9.82
N SER A 21 -2.30 1.79 -10.38
CA SER A 21 -1.85 0.46 -10.82
C SER A 21 -0.56 0.48 -11.65
N ARG A 22 -0.46 1.37 -12.64
CA ARG A 22 0.72 1.47 -13.52
C ARG A 22 1.84 2.36 -12.97
N CYS A 23 1.55 3.14 -11.92
CA CYS A 23 2.50 4.06 -11.31
C CYS A 23 3.39 3.37 -10.27
N LEU A 24 2.94 2.23 -9.72
CA LEU A 24 3.71 1.42 -8.78
C LEU A 24 4.57 0.41 -9.57
N GLN A 25 5.88 0.56 -9.49
CA GLN A 25 6.85 -0.26 -10.24
C GLN A 25 7.93 -0.78 -9.30
N PRO A 26 8.30 -2.06 -9.38
CA PRO A 26 9.28 -2.64 -8.48
C PRO A 26 10.71 -2.11 -8.73
N PRO A 27 11.61 -2.21 -7.75
CA PRO A 27 11.33 -2.52 -6.34
C PRO A 27 10.65 -1.33 -5.67
N MET A 28 9.56 -1.51 -4.92
CA MET A 28 8.92 -0.38 -4.24
C MET A 28 8.29 -0.76 -2.92
N VAL A 29 8.34 0.17 -1.96
CA VAL A 29 7.65 0.06 -0.68
C VAL A 29 6.64 1.20 -0.54
N VAL A 30 5.38 0.84 -0.30
CA VAL A 30 4.25 1.77 -0.16
C VAL A 30 3.63 1.58 1.21
N TYR A 31 3.64 2.63 2.03
CA TYR A 31 2.95 2.63 3.32
C TYR A 31 1.53 3.15 3.16
N LEU A 32 0.56 2.41 3.71
CA LEU A 32 -0.82 2.83 3.85
C LEU A 32 -1.13 3.08 5.33
N ASN A 33 -1.37 4.33 5.66
CA ASN A 33 -1.65 4.78 7.02
C ASN A 33 -3.10 5.26 7.16
N GLY A 34 -3.65 5.15 8.36
CA GLY A 34 -4.98 5.63 8.71
C GLY A 34 -5.71 4.66 9.62
N ASP A 35 -6.81 5.12 10.21
CA ASP A 35 -7.59 4.32 11.16
C ASP A 35 -8.25 3.09 10.52
N LEU A 36 -8.84 2.24 11.35
CA LEU A 36 -9.62 1.09 10.88
C LEU A 36 -10.79 1.58 10.01
N GLY A 37 -10.97 0.99 8.83
CA GLY A 37 -12.06 1.36 7.92
C GLY A 37 -11.85 2.68 7.13
N THR A 38 -10.63 3.24 7.12
CA THR A 38 -10.33 4.44 6.30
C THR A 38 -10.12 4.16 4.82
N GLY A 39 -10.07 2.89 4.40
CA GLY A 39 -10.02 2.50 2.99
C GLY A 39 -8.66 1.99 2.50
N LYS A 40 -7.68 1.74 3.37
CA LYS A 40 -6.36 1.18 3.03
C LYS A 40 -6.46 -0.08 2.15
N THR A 41 -7.11 -1.13 2.62
CA THR A 41 -7.33 -2.36 1.83
C THR A 41 -8.17 -2.12 0.56
N THR A 42 -9.10 -1.15 0.59
CA THR A 42 -9.89 -0.78 -0.59
C THR A 42 -9.00 -0.17 -1.67
N PHE A 43 -8.04 0.67 -1.30
CA PHE A 43 -7.03 1.19 -2.21
C PHE A 43 -6.19 0.05 -2.81
N THR A 44 -5.66 -0.87 -1.98
CA THR A 44 -4.89 -2.03 -2.46
C THR A 44 -5.70 -2.89 -3.44
N ARG A 45 -6.99 -3.09 -3.17
CA ARG A 45 -7.91 -3.79 -4.08
C ARG A 45 -8.05 -3.06 -5.42
N GLY A 46 -8.15 -1.74 -5.41
CA GLY A 46 -8.17 -0.93 -6.64
C GLY A 46 -6.90 -1.11 -7.46
N VAL A 47 -5.72 -1.03 -6.82
CA VAL A 47 -4.42 -1.25 -7.46
C VAL A 47 -4.37 -2.62 -8.13
N LEU A 48 -4.69 -3.69 -7.40
CA LEU A 48 -4.67 -5.06 -7.92
C LEU A 48 -5.64 -5.27 -9.07
N ARG A 49 -6.84 -4.67 -9.01
CA ARG A 49 -7.81 -4.71 -10.12
C ARG A 49 -7.26 -4.04 -11.38
N GLY A 50 -6.65 -2.87 -11.26
CA GLY A 50 -6.02 -2.18 -12.38
C GLY A 50 -4.86 -2.97 -13.01
N LEU A 51 -4.23 -3.84 -12.23
CA LEU A 51 -3.20 -4.79 -12.66
C LEU A 51 -3.76 -6.11 -13.23
N GLY A 52 -5.08 -6.24 -13.34
CA GLY A 52 -5.75 -7.40 -13.93
C GLY A 52 -6.01 -8.56 -12.96
N HIS A 53 -5.79 -8.37 -11.65
CA HIS A 53 -6.17 -9.38 -10.66
C HIS A 53 -7.70 -9.46 -10.52
N THR A 54 -8.25 -10.67 -10.66
CA THR A 54 -9.70 -10.93 -10.62
C THR A 54 -10.17 -11.64 -9.35
N GLY A 55 -9.24 -12.02 -8.48
CA GLY A 55 -9.54 -12.69 -7.22
C GLY A 55 -10.03 -11.75 -6.12
N ALA A 56 -10.39 -12.34 -4.98
CA ALA A 56 -10.80 -11.59 -3.80
C ALA A 56 -9.58 -10.98 -3.11
N VAL A 57 -9.60 -9.67 -2.90
CA VAL A 57 -8.58 -8.94 -2.12
C VAL A 57 -9.19 -8.55 -0.77
N LYS A 58 -8.67 -9.17 0.29
CA LYS A 58 -9.02 -8.93 1.70
C LYS A 58 -7.77 -8.49 2.46
N SER A 59 -7.95 -7.88 3.63
CA SER A 59 -6.80 -7.59 4.47
C SER A 59 -6.21 -8.89 5.00
N PRO A 60 -4.89 -9.11 4.88
CA PRO A 60 -4.23 -10.30 5.39
C PRO A 60 -3.97 -10.20 6.90
N THR A 61 -4.81 -9.53 7.68
CA THR A 61 -4.61 -9.27 9.13
C THR A 61 -4.19 -10.48 9.96
N TYR A 62 -4.63 -11.70 9.60
CA TYR A 62 -4.21 -12.94 10.29
C TYR A 62 -3.08 -13.69 9.58
N ALA A 63 -2.96 -13.54 8.25
CA ALA A 63 -1.88 -14.14 7.48
C ALA A 63 -0.60 -13.27 7.50
N ILE A 64 -0.70 -12.04 8.01
CA ILE A 64 0.28 -10.95 8.00
C ILE A 64 0.56 -10.43 6.59
N VAL A 65 0.75 -11.33 5.63
CA VAL A 65 1.02 -11.02 4.23
C VAL A 65 0.19 -11.91 3.29
N GLU A 66 -0.23 -11.33 2.17
CA GLU A 66 -0.77 -12.06 1.02
C GLU A 66 -0.03 -11.58 -0.24
N SER A 67 0.46 -12.53 -1.04
CA SER A 67 1.25 -12.25 -2.23
C SER A 67 0.44 -12.50 -3.50
N TYR A 68 0.41 -11.50 -4.38
CA TYR A 68 -0.34 -11.52 -5.63
C TYR A 68 0.64 -11.55 -6.81
N ARG A 69 0.70 -12.69 -7.50
CA ARG A 69 1.49 -12.83 -8.73
C ARG A 69 0.80 -12.16 -9.90
N LEU A 70 1.43 -11.13 -10.46
CA LEU A 70 0.97 -10.40 -11.64
C LEU A 70 1.90 -10.72 -12.82
N PRO A 71 1.51 -10.36 -14.07
CA PRO A 71 2.34 -10.65 -15.24
C PRO A 71 3.74 -10.01 -15.20
N GLU A 72 3.87 -8.81 -14.63
CA GLU A 72 5.12 -8.03 -14.63
C GLU A 72 5.93 -8.17 -13.34
N TYR A 73 5.27 -8.28 -12.19
CA TYR A 73 5.89 -8.33 -10.88
C TYR A 73 4.98 -8.97 -9.83
N GLU A 74 5.49 -9.18 -8.63
CA GLU A 74 4.71 -9.63 -7.48
C GLU A 74 4.32 -8.44 -6.58
N LEU A 75 3.05 -8.37 -6.19
CA LEU A 75 2.60 -7.41 -5.18
C LEU A 75 2.38 -8.13 -3.86
N ASN A 76 3.15 -7.78 -2.85
CA ASN A 76 2.96 -8.28 -1.49
C ASN A 76 2.14 -7.27 -0.70
N HIS A 77 0.99 -7.69 -0.20
CA HIS A 77 0.15 -6.87 0.68
C HIS A 77 0.39 -7.33 2.12
N PHE A 78 0.89 -6.44 2.96
CA PHE A 78 1.11 -6.67 4.39
C PHE A 78 0.08 -5.92 5.22
N ASP A 79 -0.40 -6.53 6.31
CA ASP A 79 -1.16 -5.88 7.36
C ASP A 79 -0.58 -6.24 8.73
N LEU A 80 0.14 -5.28 9.31
CA LEU A 80 0.84 -5.45 10.58
C LEU A 80 -0.03 -5.06 11.80
N TYR A 81 -1.34 -4.85 11.63
CA TYR A 81 -2.23 -4.41 12.72
C TYR A 81 -2.17 -5.30 13.97
N ARG A 82 -1.84 -6.58 13.81
CA ARG A 82 -1.78 -7.57 14.90
C ARG A 82 -0.39 -7.85 15.45
N PHE A 83 0.66 -7.19 14.94
CA PHE A 83 1.98 -7.28 15.55
C PHE A 83 1.88 -6.76 16.99
N ALA A 84 2.27 -7.61 17.93
CA ALA A 84 2.41 -7.29 19.34
C ALA A 84 3.77 -6.62 19.62
N TYR A 85 4.80 -6.97 18.86
CA TYR A 85 6.13 -6.36 18.95
C TYR A 85 6.84 -6.32 17.57
N PRO A 86 7.71 -5.32 17.32
CA PRO A 86 8.38 -5.14 16.03
C PRO A 86 9.18 -6.34 15.52
N GLU A 87 9.80 -7.10 16.42
CA GLU A 87 10.67 -8.26 16.13
C GLU A 87 9.93 -9.41 15.43
N GLU A 88 8.58 -9.44 15.49
CA GLU A 88 7.77 -10.40 14.73
C GLU A 88 8.05 -10.33 13.22
N TRP A 89 8.57 -9.20 12.71
CA TRP A 89 9.04 -9.06 11.34
C TRP A 89 10.16 -10.05 11.01
N GLU A 90 11.21 -10.07 11.85
CA GLU A 90 12.36 -10.96 11.69
C GLU A 90 11.97 -12.41 11.99
N ASP A 91 11.19 -12.64 13.05
CA ASP A 91 10.73 -13.99 13.44
C ASP A 91 9.95 -14.67 12.30
N ALA A 92 9.16 -13.90 11.55
CA ALA A 92 8.40 -14.38 10.40
C ALA A 92 9.21 -14.43 9.09
N GLY A 93 10.45 -13.92 9.08
CA GLY A 93 11.32 -13.90 7.89
C GLY A 93 10.77 -13.03 6.75
N LEU A 94 10.11 -11.92 7.06
CA LEU A 94 9.42 -11.10 6.05
C LEU A 94 10.38 -10.43 5.06
N ASP A 95 11.65 -10.25 5.43
CA ASP A 95 12.68 -9.67 4.56
C ASP A 95 12.88 -10.44 3.24
N ASP A 96 12.65 -11.76 3.25
CA ASP A 96 12.79 -12.62 2.06
C ASP A 96 11.79 -12.23 0.94
N LEU A 97 10.70 -11.54 1.29
CA LEU A 97 9.67 -11.09 0.35
C LEU A 97 10.06 -9.81 -0.39
N PHE A 98 11.05 -9.06 0.10
CA PHE A 98 11.51 -7.79 -0.47
C PHE A 98 12.51 -8.00 -1.61
N SER A 99 12.18 -8.91 -2.52
CA SER A 99 12.94 -9.12 -3.76
C SER A 99 12.94 -7.85 -4.61
N GLY A 100 14.02 -7.62 -5.37
CA GLY A 100 14.16 -6.47 -6.29
C GLY A 100 13.08 -6.37 -7.38
N SER A 101 12.20 -7.37 -7.49
CA SER A 101 11.11 -7.49 -8.46
C SER A 101 9.72 -7.43 -7.81
N SER A 102 9.59 -6.86 -6.61
CA SER A 102 8.32 -6.77 -5.87
C SER A 102 7.87 -5.34 -5.58
N VAL A 103 6.56 -5.15 -5.50
CA VAL A 103 5.93 -3.98 -4.89
C VAL A 103 5.33 -4.41 -3.56
N ASN A 104 5.73 -3.78 -2.47
CA ASN A 104 5.33 -4.13 -1.11
C ASN A 104 4.41 -3.04 -0.56
N VAL A 105 3.13 -3.37 -0.39
CA VAL A 105 2.11 -2.47 0.15
C VAL A 105 1.86 -2.83 1.61
N ILE A 106 2.21 -1.94 2.53
CA ILE A 106 2.25 -2.23 3.96
C ILE A 106 1.23 -1.35 4.70
N GLU A 107 0.21 -1.98 5.27
CA GLU A 107 -0.67 -1.36 6.24
C GLU A 107 -0.05 -1.43 7.64
N TRP A 108 -0.21 -0.36 8.44
CA TRP A 108 0.25 -0.29 9.83
C TRP A 108 1.77 -0.50 10.01
N SER A 109 2.59 0.02 9.09
CA SER A 109 4.05 -0.13 9.11
C SER A 109 4.72 0.27 10.44
N VAL A 110 4.13 1.20 11.19
CA VAL A 110 4.60 1.60 12.53
C VAL A 110 4.75 0.42 13.50
N GLN A 111 3.96 -0.65 13.35
CA GLN A 111 4.02 -1.80 14.26
C GLN A 111 5.28 -2.65 14.07
N GLY A 112 5.84 -2.67 12.86
CA GLY A 112 7.12 -3.35 12.60
C GLY A 112 8.36 -2.49 12.93
N GLY A 113 8.18 -1.25 13.39
CA GLY A 113 9.28 -0.40 13.85
C GLY A 113 10.41 -0.22 12.83
N GLU A 114 11.65 -0.38 13.29
CA GLU A 114 12.87 -0.23 12.47
C GLU A 114 13.12 -1.41 11.52
N TYR A 115 12.40 -2.52 11.69
CA TYR A 115 12.54 -3.70 10.83
C TYR A 115 11.86 -3.51 9.47
N VAL A 116 10.84 -2.65 9.38
CA VAL A 116 10.14 -2.40 8.11
C VAL A 116 11.02 -1.55 7.19
N PRO A 117 11.25 -1.99 5.93
CA PRO A 117 12.02 -1.21 4.96
C PRO A 117 11.45 0.19 4.72
N ALA A 118 12.34 1.18 4.55
CA ALA A 118 11.93 2.56 4.34
C ALA A 118 10.97 2.69 3.13
N PRO A 119 9.89 3.49 3.24
CA PRO A 119 8.93 3.65 2.17
C PRO A 119 9.48 4.50 1.02
N ASP A 120 9.01 4.23 -0.19
CA ASP A 120 9.11 5.15 -1.33
C ASP A 120 7.92 6.11 -1.36
N LEU A 121 6.74 5.61 -0.98
CA LEU A 121 5.48 6.35 -0.92
C LEU A 121 4.79 6.14 0.43
N ILE A 122 4.23 7.22 0.97
CA ILE A 122 3.33 7.16 2.14
C ILE A 122 1.99 7.76 1.74
N LEU A 123 0.92 6.98 1.90
CA LEU A 123 -0.47 7.40 1.71
C LEU A 123 -1.17 7.41 3.06
N ASN A 124 -1.58 8.59 3.51
CA ASN A 124 -2.30 8.77 4.78
C ASN A 124 -3.78 9.01 4.50
N PHE A 125 -4.63 8.07 4.92
CA PHE A 125 -6.08 8.11 4.79
C PHE A 125 -6.73 8.59 6.09
N SER A 126 -7.62 9.57 6.02
CA SER A 126 -8.45 10.01 7.14
C SER A 126 -9.89 10.28 6.71
N ALA A 127 -10.82 10.24 7.66
CA ALA A 127 -12.22 10.59 7.41
C ALA A 127 -12.38 12.10 7.26
N GLN A 128 -13.12 12.53 6.25
CA GLN A 128 -13.44 13.94 6.03
C GLN A 128 -14.77 14.06 5.27
N ASP A 129 -15.66 14.97 5.70
CA ASP A 129 -16.89 15.34 4.99
C ASP A 129 -17.77 14.15 4.50
N GLY A 130 -17.85 13.09 5.31
CA GLY A 130 -18.58 11.86 4.96
C GLY A 130 -17.83 10.90 4.02
N GLY A 131 -16.77 11.36 3.37
CA GLY A 131 -15.84 10.58 2.56
C GLY A 131 -14.50 10.32 3.27
N ARG A 132 -13.43 10.28 2.47
CA ARG A 132 -12.04 10.18 2.93
C ARG A 132 -11.18 11.23 2.24
N VAL A 133 -10.11 11.62 2.89
CA VAL A 133 -9.01 12.34 2.25
C VAL A 133 -7.77 11.46 2.29
N CYS A 134 -7.04 11.40 1.18
CA CYS A 134 -5.75 10.72 1.10
C CYS A 134 -4.66 11.76 0.85
N ASN A 135 -3.66 11.81 1.72
CA ASN A 135 -2.45 12.60 1.56
C ASN A 135 -1.30 11.70 1.13
N ILE A 136 -0.79 11.92 -0.08
CA ILE A 136 0.27 11.13 -0.70
C ILE A 136 1.58 11.91 -0.58
N SER A 137 2.64 11.25 -0.14
CA SER A 137 3.98 11.85 -0.07
C SER A 137 5.05 10.91 -0.59
N ALA A 138 5.92 11.42 -1.45
CA ALA A 138 7.11 10.72 -1.91
C ALA A 138 8.25 10.86 -0.90
N GLN A 139 8.89 9.75 -0.56
CA GLN A 139 9.97 9.63 0.42
C GLN A 139 11.31 9.25 -0.24
N SER A 140 11.27 8.81 -1.50
CA SER A 140 12.46 8.48 -2.30
C SER A 140 12.38 9.09 -3.69
N ALA A 141 13.49 9.01 -4.44
CA ALA A 141 13.51 9.42 -5.85
C ALA A 141 12.57 8.56 -6.72
N GLN A 142 12.39 7.28 -6.38
CA GLN A 142 11.47 6.39 -7.08
C GLN A 142 10.02 6.73 -6.77
N GLY A 143 9.70 6.97 -5.49
CA GLY A 143 8.38 7.45 -5.09
C GLY A 143 8.02 8.78 -5.76
N GLN A 144 8.99 9.68 -5.92
CA GLN A 144 8.75 10.95 -6.62
C GLN A 144 8.42 10.72 -8.10
N ARG A 145 9.14 9.84 -8.80
CA ARG A 145 8.82 9.48 -10.19
C ARG A 145 7.41 8.88 -10.31
N SER A 146 7.03 7.98 -9.40
CA SER A 146 5.70 7.39 -9.39
C SER A 146 4.61 8.42 -9.13
N LEU A 147 4.85 9.37 -8.23
CA LEU A 147 3.95 10.47 -7.97
C LEU A 147 3.80 11.36 -9.21
N ASP A 148 4.91 11.74 -9.86
CA ASP A 148 4.89 12.53 -11.08
C ASP A 148 4.16 11.81 -12.21
N LEU A 149 4.36 10.49 -12.36
CA LEU A 149 3.66 9.66 -13.34
C LEU A 149 2.14 9.62 -13.08
N TRP A 150 1.71 9.58 -11.81
CA TRP A 150 0.29 9.59 -11.46
C TRP A 150 -0.39 10.93 -11.75
N GLN A 151 0.36 12.03 -11.74
CA GLN A 151 -0.19 13.38 -11.97
C GLN A 151 -0.31 13.75 -13.45
N ASN A 152 0.37 13.04 -14.34
CA ASN A 152 0.36 13.28 -15.79
C ASN A 152 -0.71 12.44 -16.50
#